data_AF-A0A439U2Q5-F1
#
_entry.id   AF-A0A439U2Q5-F1
#
_cell.length_a   1.000
_cell.length_b   1.000
_cell.length_c   1.000
_cell.angle_alpha   90.00
_cell.angle_beta   90.00
_cell.angle_gamma   90.00
#
_symmetry.space_group_name_H-M   'P 1'
#
loop_
_entity.id
_entity.type
_entity.pdbx_description
1 polymer ?
#
loop_
_entity_poly.entity_id
_entity_poly.type
_entity_poly.pdbx_seq_one_letter_code
_entity_poly.pdbx_strand_id
1 'polypeptide(L)' 'MTAFEPGKTYKTRSICDSNCWFSITVASRTAKTLKTVEGKTLRIGSYDGAETVKPYGSYSMAPVISADR' A
#
# COMPACT_ATOMS: atom_id res chain seq x y z
N MET A 1 -1.95 15.06 -5.57
CA MET A 1 -2.14 14.00 -4.57
C MET A 1 -2.26 12.70 -5.32
N THR A 2 -1.25 11.83 -5.26
CA THR A 2 -1.26 10.57 -6.02
C THR A 2 -2.10 9.56 -5.26
N ALA A 3 -3.11 9.00 -5.92
CA ALA A 3 -4.12 8.14 -5.33
C ALA A 3 -4.00 6.70 -5.85
N PHE A 4 -4.38 5.73 -5.03
CA PHE A 4 -4.47 4.34 -5.48
C PHE A 4 -5.58 4.18 -6.52
N GLU A 5 -5.29 3.46 -7.60
CA GLU A 5 -6.27 3.15 -8.64
C GLU A 5 -6.73 1.69 -8.52
N PRO A 6 -8.05 1.43 -8.61
CA PRO A 6 -8.56 0.07 -8.63
C PRO A 6 -8.07 -0.69 -9.87
N GLY A 7 -7.72 -1.95 -9.70
CA GLY A 7 -7.17 -2.82 -10.75
C GLY A 7 -5.65 -2.70 -10.94
N LYS A 8 -4.98 -1.73 -10.32
CA LYS A 8 -3.51 -1.64 -10.35
C LYS A 8 -2.85 -2.44 -9.23
N THR A 9 -1.66 -2.97 -9.55
CA THR A 9 -0.77 -3.61 -8.58
C THR A 9 0.37 -2.67 -8.23
N TYR A 10 0.53 -2.41 -6.95
CA TYR A 10 1.60 -1.57 -6.39
C TYR A 10 2.54 -2.45 -5.60
N LYS A 11 3.84 -2.13 -5.60
CA LYS A 11 4.85 -2.93 -4.92
C LYS A 11 5.89 -2.07 -4.21
N THR A 12 6.36 -2.56 -3.08
CA THR A 12 7.43 -1.94 -2.31
C THR A 12 8.45 -3.00 -1.90
N ARG A 13 9.65 -2.57 -1.55
CA ARG A 13 10.73 -3.45 -1.10
C ARG A 13 10.82 -3.39 0.42
N SER A 14 11.23 -4.49 1.05
CA SER A 14 11.62 -4.46 2.45
C SER A 14 12.86 -3.59 2.64
N ILE A 15 12.92 -2.90 3.78
CA ILE A 15 14.11 -2.14 4.18
C ILE A 15 15.19 -3.09 4.75
N CYS A 16 14.78 -4.19 5.40
CA CYS A 16 15.71 -5.17 5.95
C CYS A 16 16.31 -6.12 4.91
N ASP A 17 15.59 -6.38 3.82
CA ASP A 17 15.99 -7.37 2.81
C ASP A 17 15.68 -6.83 1.41
N SER A 18 16.74 -6.62 0.61
CA SER A 18 16.60 -6.07 -0.74
C SER A 18 16.00 -7.03 -1.76
N ASN A 19 15.91 -8.33 -1.45
CA ASN A 19 15.28 -9.34 -2.29
C ASN A 19 13.81 -9.55 -1.92
N CYS A 20 13.35 -9.03 -0.78
CA CYS A 20 11.98 -9.20 -0.33
C CYS A 20 11.08 -8.08 -0.87
N TRP A 21 10.13 -8.45 -1.73
CA TRP A 21 9.17 -7.56 -2.34
C TRP A 21 7.77 -7.82 -1.79
N PHE A 22 7.07 -6.74 -1.46
CA PHE A 22 5.67 -6.76 -1.05
C PHE A 22 4.84 -6.14 -2.16
N SER A 23 3.78 -6.83 -2.58
CA SER A 23 2.87 -6.33 -3.59
C SER A 23 1.44 -6.36 -3.10
N ILE A 24 0.64 -5.40 -3.52
CA ILE A 24 -0.80 -5.37 -3.30
C ILE A 24 -1.51 -5.07 -4.60
N THR A 25 -2.60 -5.77 -4.85
CA THR A 25 -3.51 -5.49 -5.96
C THR A 25 -4.76 -4.84 -5.40
N VAL A 26 -5.07 -3.64 -5.88
CA VAL A 26 -6.21 -2.86 -5.42
C VAL A 26 -7.49 -3.40 -6.05
N ALA A 27 -8.40 -3.96 -5.24
CA ALA A 27 -9.73 -4.37 -5.72
C ALA A 27 -10.68 -3.18 -5.76
N SER A 28 -10.72 -2.40 -4.68
CA SER A 28 -11.52 -1.19 -4.60
C SER A 28 -10.92 -0.23 -3.57
N ARG A 29 -11.17 1.07 -3.75
CA ARG A 29 -10.78 2.09 -2.78
C ARG A 29 -11.97 2.97 -2.40
N THR A 30 -11.90 3.53 -1.20
CA THR A 30 -12.73 4.63 -0.73
C THR A 30 -11.83 5.80 -0.34
N ALA A 31 -12.39 6.90 0.15
CA ALA A 31 -11.61 8.06 0.61
C ALA A 31 -10.65 7.73 1.79
N LYS A 32 -10.92 6.68 2.58
CA LYS A 32 -10.17 6.36 3.80
C LYS A 32 -9.67 4.92 3.90
N THR A 33 -10.16 4.03 3.04
CA THR A 33 -9.88 2.59 3.09
C THR A 33 -9.63 2.03 1.71
N LEU A 34 -8.71 1.07 1.64
CA LEU A 34 -8.35 0.33 0.44
C LEU A 34 -8.66 -1.14 0.69
N LYS A 35 -9.34 -1.79 -0.25
CA LYS A 35 -9.55 -3.24 -0.24
C LYS A 35 -8.65 -3.87 -1.29
N THR A 36 -7.87 -4.86 -0.88
CA THR A 36 -7.07 -5.66 -1.81
C THR A 36 -7.89 -6.80 -2.39
N VAL A 37 -7.44 -7.35 -3.52
CA VAL A 37 -8.06 -8.54 -4.14
C VAL A 37 -8.01 -9.75 -3.22
N GLU A 38 -6.99 -9.84 -2.36
CA GLU A 38 -6.87 -10.86 -1.32
C GLU A 38 -7.85 -10.69 -0.14
N GLY A 39 -8.75 -9.71 -0.20
CA GLY A 39 -9.78 -9.48 0.82
C GLY A 39 -9.29 -8.70 2.05
N LYS A 40 -8.06 -8.21 2.07
CA LYS A 40 -7.56 -7.36 3.17
C LYS A 40 -8.11 -5.95 3.03
N THR A 41 -8.55 -5.39 4.15
CA THR A 41 -8.96 -3.98 4.23
C THR A 41 -7.85 -3.20 4.93
N LEU A 42 -7.28 -2.22 4.24
CA LEU A 42 -6.18 -1.39 4.69
C LEU A 42 -6.65 0.06 4.83
N ARG A 43 -6.12 0.76 5.83
CA ARG A 43 -6.41 2.19 6.02
C ARG A 43 -5.43 3.01 5.20
N ILE A 44 -5.95 3.98 4.45
CA ILE A 44 -5.16 4.88 3.63
C ILE A 44 -4.62 6.00 4.54
N GLY A 45 -3.30 6.18 4.54
CA GLY A 45 -2.62 7.36 5.05
C GLY A 45 -2.16 8.25 3.90
N SER A 46 -1.58 9.40 4.23
CA SER A 46 -0.95 10.29 3.26
C SER A 46 0.46 10.63 3.72
N TYR A 47 1.43 10.47 2.84
CA TYR A 47 2.82 10.85 3.09
C TYR A 47 3.40 11.45 1.82
N ASP A 48 4.08 12.59 1.95
CA ASP A 48 4.75 13.29 0.84
C ASP A 48 3.83 13.57 -0.37
N GLY A 49 2.55 13.87 -0.11
CA GLY A 49 1.57 14.15 -1.18
C GLY A 49 1.04 12.92 -1.91
N ALA A 50 1.41 11.69 -1.52
CA ALA A 50 0.87 10.44 -2.05
C ALA A 50 0.08 9.67 -0.97
N GLU A 51 -0.94 8.92 -1.39
CA GLU A 51 -1.61 7.95 -0.54
C GLU A 51 -0.68 6.79 -0.21
N THR A 52 -0.72 6.32 1.04
CA THR A 52 0.11 5.21 1.52
C THR A 52 -0.72 4.19 2.29
N VAL A 53 -0.31 2.92 2.21
CA VAL A 53 -0.93 1.82 2.97
C VAL A 53 0.13 0.89 3.54
N LYS A 54 -0.21 0.26 4.66
CA LYS A 54 0.65 -0.68 5.38
C LYS A 54 0.04 -2.08 5.37
N PRO A 55 0.35 -2.94 4.38
CA PRO A 55 -0.32 -4.22 4.19
C PRO A 55 -0.18 -5.21 5.34
N TYR A 56 0.88 -5.09 6.15
CA TYR A 56 1.17 -5.98 7.27
C TYR A 56 0.90 -5.34 8.64
N GLY A 57 0.32 -4.13 8.66
CA GLY A 57 0.02 -3.39 9.89
C GLY A 57 1.09 -2.36 10.25
N SER A 58 1.00 -1.82 11.48
CA SER A 58 1.87 -0.76 11.97
C SER A 58 2.87 -1.32 12.97
N TYR A 59 4.11 -1.50 12.54
CA TYR A 59 5.25 -1.88 13.36
C TYR A 59 6.53 -1.23 12.79
N SER A 60 7.63 -1.27 13.56
CA SER A 60 8.91 -0.71 13.11
C SER A 60 9.39 -1.38 11.83
N MET A 61 9.82 -0.59 10.85
CA MET A 61 10.25 -1.08 9.52
C MET A 61 9.16 -1.83 8.74
N ALA A 62 7.88 -1.65 9.10
CA ALA A 62 6.78 -2.20 8.32
C ALA A 62 6.84 -1.67 6.88
N PRO A 63 6.61 -2.54 5.88
CA PRO A 63 6.59 -2.12 4.49
C PRO A 63 5.44 -1.15 4.25
N VAL A 64 5.76 -0.03 3.63
CA VAL A 64 4.80 1.00 3.23
C VAL A 64 4.74 1.01 1.72
N ILE A 65 3.54 0.87 1.19
CA ILE A 65 3.26 0.98 -0.23
C ILE A 65 2.66 2.37 -0.47
N SER A 66 3.22 3.10 -1.42
CA SER A 66 2.78 4.44 -1.80
C SER A 66 2.16 4.41 -3.19
N ALA A 67 1.14 5.22 -3.45
CA ALA A 67 0.49 5.29 -4.76
C ALA A 67 1.38 5.87 -5.88
N ASP A 68 2.53 6.45 -5.52
CA ASP A 68 3.53 6.99 -6.43
C ASP A 68 4.40 5.90 -7.10
N ARG A 69 4.48 4.67 -6.56
CA ARG A 69 5.49 3.67 -6.95
C ARG A 69 4.95 2.25 -7.09
#